data_AF-A0A963JGW5-F1
#
_entry.id   AF-A0A963JGW5-F1
#
_cell.length_a   1.000
_cell.length_b   1.000
_cell.length_c   1.000
_cell.angle_alpha   90.00
_cell.angle_beta   90.00
_cell.angle_gamma   90.00
#
_symmetry.space_group_name_H-M   'P 1'
#
loop_
_entity.id
_entity.type
_entity.pdbx_description
1 polymer ?
#
loop_
_entity_poly.entity_id
_entity_poly.type
_entity_poly.pdbx_seq_one_letter_code
_entity_poly.pdbx_strand_id
1 'polypeptide(L)'
;EGATGRGARPKSGLTGFSVSNLHLPGLAEPWERDPVGRPGHVASPLQIMTEGPLGGAAFNNEFGRPNLGGTFRVFEQQVAGVR
;
A
#
# COMPACT_ATOMS: atom_id res chain seq x y z
N GLU A 1 -17.21 -10.95 -1.59
CA GLU A 1 -18.25 -10.38 -2.49
C GLU A 1 -19.17 -11.41 -3.14
N GLY A 2 -18.79 -12.68 -3.31
CA GLY A 2 -19.68 -13.68 -3.92
C GLY A 2 -20.86 -14.15 -3.03
N ALA A 3 -20.81 -13.86 -1.73
CA ALA A 3 -21.79 -14.33 -0.74
C ALA A 3 -22.95 -13.36 -0.47
N THR A 4 -23.09 -12.29 -1.28
CA THR A 4 -24.21 -11.36 -1.13
C THR A 4 -25.54 -12.05 -1.46
N GLY A 5 -26.53 -11.97 -0.55
CA GLY A 5 -27.86 -12.55 -0.75
C GLY A 5 -27.82 -14.09 -0.84
N ARG A 6 -28.32 -14.64 -1.95
CA ARG A 6 -28.27 -16.09 -2.25
C ARG A 6 -27.18 -16.47 -3.25
N GLY A 7 -26.25 -15.56 -3.50
CA GLY A 7 -25.15 -15.72 -4.46
C GLY A 7 -25.01 -14.49 -5.36
N ALA A 8 -23.77 -14.08 -5.60
CA ALA A 8 -23.41 -12.97 -6.48
C ALA A 8 -22.09 -13.26 -7.23
N ARG A 9 -21.82 -12.50 -8.30
CA ARG A 9 -20.60 -12.64 -9.11
C ARG A 9 -19.79 -11.34 -9.08
N PRO A 10 -18.55 -11.35 -8.56
CA PRO A 10 -17.67 -10.17 -8.62
C PRO A 10 -17.33 -9.79 -10.07
N LYS A 11 -17.21 -8.47 -10.33
CA LYS A 11 -16.95 -7.94 -11.68
C LYS A 11 -15.65 -7.16 -11.80
N SER A 12 -15.37 -6.28 -10.84
CA SER A 12 -14.15 -5.46 -10.82
C SER A 12 -13.72 -5.15 -9.40
N GLY A 13 -12.42 -4.95 -9.21
CA GLY A 13 -11.83 -4.51 -7.95
C GLY A 13 -11.30 -3.07 -8.03
N LEU A 14 -10.97 -2.56 -6.85
CA LEU A 14 -10.15 -1.37 -6.63
C LEU A 14 -9.08 -1.69 -5.59
N THR A 15 -7.95 -0.98 -5.57
CA THR A 15 -6.89 -1.20 -4.56
C THR A 15 -6.28 0.11 -4.09
N GLY A 16 -6.05 0.24 -2.79
CA GLY A 16 -5.49 1.43 -2.17
C GLY A 16 -4.32 1.11 -1.24
N PHE A 17 -3.27 1.91 -1.29
CA PHE A 17 -2.16 1.86 -0.34
C PHE A 17 -1.91 3.24 0.26
N SER A 18 -1.78 3.29 1.58
CA SER A 18 -1.28 4.45 2.32
C SER A 18 -0.10 3.99 3.16
N VAL A 19 1.07 4.58 2.96
CA VAL A 19 2.32 4.20 3.63
C VAL A 19 3.11 5.43 4.07
N SER A 20 4.05 5.26 4.98
CA SER A 20 5.06 6.27 5.30
C SER A 20 6.02 6.53 4.12
N ASN A 21 6.92 7.48 4.29
CA ASN A 21 7.97 7.82 3.33
C ASN A 21 8.74 6.58 2.84
N LEU A 22 9.02 6.52 1.54
CA LEU A 22 9.57 5.32 0.91
C LEU A 22 11.07 5.22 1.12
N HIS A 23 11.77 6.35 1.18
CA HIS A 23 13.24 6.41 1.22
C HIS A 23 13.85 5.59 0.08
N LEU A 24 13.46 5.92 -1.16
CA LEU A 24 13.91 5.20 -2.35
C LEU A 24 15.45 5.24 -2.47
N PRO A 25 16.13 4.09 -2.71
CA PRO A 25 17.58 4.08 -2.85
C PRO A 25 18.06 5.01 -3.97
N GLY A 26 19.03 5.86 -3.65
CA GLY A 26 19.59 6.83 -4.60
C GLY A 26 18.77 8.12 -4.77
N LEU A 27 17.62 8.24 -4.11
CA LEU A 27 16.84 9.47 -4.06
C LEU A 27 16.88 10.03 -2.64
N ALA A 28 17.25 11.30 -2.51
CA ALA A 28 17.34 12.00 -1.23
C ALA A 28 16.30 13.11 -1.18
N GLU A 29 15.03 12.70 -1.19
CA GLU A 29 13.92 13.64 -1.27
C GLU A 29 13.89 14.57 -0.05
N PRO A 30 13.73 15.89 -0.22
CA PRO A 30 13.84 16.87 0.85
C PRO A 30 12.93 16.64 2.06
N TRP A 31 11.75 16.07 1.84
CA TRP A 31 10.75 15.81 2.87
C TRP A 31 10.95 14.47 3.59
N GLU A 32 11.88 13.63 3.15
CA GLU A 32 12.19 12.32 3.73
C GLU A 32 13.48 12.33 4.58
N ARG A 33 14.06 13.51 4.89
CA ARG A 33 15.38 13.61 5.53
C ARG A 33 15.41 13.19 7.00
N ASP A 34 14.28 13.27 7.69
CA ASP A 34 14.18 13.02 9.13
C ASP A 34 13.38 11.74 9.42
N PRO A 35 14.00 10.54 9.28
CA PRO A 35 13.28 9.29 9.47
C PRO A 35 12.84 9.09 10.92
N VAL A 36 11.56 8.80 11.10
CA VAL A 36 10.96 8.51 12.43
C VAL A 36 11.39 7.12 12.94
N GLY A 37 11.79 6.23 12.03
CA GLY A 37 12.10 4.83 12.31
C GLY A 37 10.85 3.95 12.26
N ARG A 38 11.04 2.64 12.46
CA ARG A 38 9.96 1.65 12.51
C ARG A 38 10.29 0.50 13.46
N PRO A 39 9.29 -0.22 14.02
CA PRO A 39 9.54 -1.47 14.71
C PRO A 39 10.22 -2.51 13.80
N GLY A 40 11.22 -3.23 14.32
CA GLY A 40 12.01 -4.18 13.53
C GLY A 40 11.21 -5.33 12.91
N HIS A 41 10.10 -5.71 13.53
CA HIS A 41 9.22 -6.80 13.11
C HIS A 41 8.13 -6.40 12.10
N VAL A 42 8.07 -5.12 11.71
CA VAL A 42 7.12 -4.59 10.71
C VAL A 42 7.88 -4.26 9.42
N ALA A 43 7.35 -4.61 8.25
CA ALA A 43 7.97 -4.27 6.97
C ALA A 43 8.17 -2.76 6.78
N SER A 44 9.19 -2.34 6.02
CA SER A 44 9.35 -0.92 5.65
C SER A 44 8.26 -0.48 4.65
N PRO A 45 7.97 0.84 4.54
CA PRO A 45 7.08 1.35 3.51
C PRO A 45 7.47 0.92 2.09
N LEU A 46 8.77 0.96 1.79
CA LEU A 46 9.32 0.47 0.53
C LEU A 46 9.05 -1.02 0.31
N GLN A 47 9.25 -1.85 1.35
CA GLN A 47 8.98 -3.28 1.25
C GLN A 47 7.49 -3.57 1.04
N ILE A 48 6.60 -2.88 1.76
CA ILE A 48 5.15 -2.96 1.56
C ILE A 48 4.80 -2.63 0.11
N MET A 49 5.37 -1.56 -0.46
CA MET A 49 5.09 -1.16 -1.84
C MET A 49 5.79 -2.03 -2.89
N THR A 50 6.77 -2.84 -2.50
CA THR A 50 7.41 -3.82 -3.38
C THR A 50 6.63 -5.13 -3.45
N GLU A 51 6.17 -5.63 -2.30
CA GLU A 51 5.53 -6.96 -2.19
C GLU A 51 3.99 -6.88 -2.21
N GLY A 52 3.42 -5.90 -1.52
CA GLY A 52 1.97 -5.77 -1.31
C GLY A 52 1.17 -5.64 -2.61
N PRO A 53 1.51 -4.69 -3.52
CA PRO A 53 0.83 -4.57 -4.80
C PRO A 53 0.91 -5.84 -5.65
N LEU A 54 2.04 -6.56 -5.61
CA LEU A 54 2.21 -7.82 -6.35
C LEU A 54 1.30 -8.91 -5.81
N GLY A 55 1.20 -9.06 -4.48
CA GLY A 55 0.28 -10.01 -3.84
C GLY A 55 -1.18 -9.71 -4.17
N GLY A 56 -1.60 -8.43 -4.09
CA GLY A 56 -2.95 -8.01 -4.45
C GLY A 56 -3.27 -8.21 -5.94
N ALA A 57 -2.31 -7.95 -6.83
CA ALA A 57 -2.44 -8.21 -8.26
C ALA A 57 -2.52 -9.71 -8.56
N ALA A 58 -1.69 -10.54 -7.91
CA ALA A 58 -1.71 -11.99 -8.06
C ALA A 58 -3.10 -12.57 -7.75
N PHE A 59 -3.71 -12.17 -6.63
CA PHE A 59 -5.07 -12.61 -6.30
C PHE A 59 -6.10 -12.18 -7.35
N ASN A 60 -6.09 -10.91 -7.77
CA ASN A 60 -7.04 -10.43 -8.80
C ASN A 60 -6.85 -11.15 -10.14
N ASN A 61 -5.60 -11.44 -10.54
CA ASN A 61 -5.27 -12.17 -11.76
C ASN A 61 -5.74 -13.63 -11.68
N GLU A 62 -5.42 -14.34 -10.60
CA GLU A 62 -5.80 -15.73 -10.39
C GLU A 62 -7.31 -15.90 -10.25
N PHE A 63 -7.96 -14.99 -9.51
CA PHE A 63 -9.42 -14.96 -9.38
C PHE A 63 -10.13 -14.53 -10.67
N GLY A 64 -9.42 -13.93 -11.63
CA GLY A 64 -9.98 -13.48 -12.90
C GLY A 64 -10.87 -12.25 -12.78
N ARG A 65 -10.54 -11.31 -11.88
CA ARG A 65 -11.26 -10.03 -11.70
C ARG A 65 -10.34 -8.85 -12.03
N PRO A 66 -10.68 -8.00 -13.01
CA PRO A 66 -9.90 -6.81 -13.32
C PRO A 66 -9.93 -5.81 -12.16
N ASN A 67 -8.78 -5.17 -11.89
CA ASN A 67 -8.64 -4.10 -10.93
C ASN A 67 -8.55 -2.77 -11.69
N LEU A 68 -9.57 -1.92 -11.58
CA LEU A 68 -9.79 -0.81 -12.52
C LEU A 68 -9.62 0.57 -11.90
N GLY A 69 -9.24 0.65 -10.63
CA GLY A 69 -9.03 1.91 -9.95
C GLY A 69 -8.25 1.74 -8.65
N GLY A 70 -7.72 2.83 -8.14
CA GLY A 70 -6.97 2.77 -6.90
C GLY A 70 -6.43 4.09 -6.41
N THR A 71 -5.81 4.03 -5.23
CA THR A 71 -5.12 5.16 -4.61
C THR A 71 -3.74 4.72 -4.12
N PHE A 72 -2.79 5.62 -4.19
CA PHE A 72 -1.49 5.45 -3.54
C PHE A 72 -1.11 6.76 -2.88
N ARG A 73 -0.91 6.72 -1.56
CA ARG A 73 -0.54 7.88 -0.76
C ARG A 73 0.70 7.55 0.07
N VAL A 74 1.68 8.44 -0.03
CA VAL A 74 2.86 8.49 0.85
C VAL A 74 2.67 9.69 1.78
N PHE A 75 2.73 9.45 3.07
CA PHE A 75 2.70 10.53 4.06
C PHE A 75 3.34 10.10 5.37
N GLU A 76 4.40 10.80 5.77
CA GLU A 76 4.98 10.74 7.10
C GLU A 76 5.50 12.13 7.45
N GLN A 77 5.11 12.64 8.61
CA GLN A 77 5.55 13.93 9.10
C GLN A 77 5.50 13.95 10.63
N GLN A 78 6.50 14.55 11.27
CA GLN A 78 6.43 14.88 12.68
C GLN A 78 5.46 16.05 12.89
N VAL A 79 4.47 15.90 13.76
CA VAL A 79 3.48 16.95 14.05
C VAL A 79 3.59 17.33 15.53
N ALA A 80 3.63 18.63 15.80
CA ALA A 80 3.69 19.21 17.15
C ALA A 80 4.87 18.74 18.03
N GLY A 81 5.95 18.23 17.42
CA GLY A 81 7.14 17.75 18.15
C GLY A 81 6.90 16.49 19.00
N VAL A 82 5.70 15.92 18.99
CA VAL A 82 5.38 14.68 19.70
C VAL A 82 5.77 13.50 18.82
N ARG A 83 6.51 12.55 19.40
CA ARG A 83 6.93 11.29 18.80
C ARG A 83 5.87 10.22 19.00
#